data_AF-A0A1J3IEE9-F1
#
_entry.id   AF-A0A1J3IEE9-F1
#
_cell.length_a   1.000
_cell.length_b   1.000
_cell.length_c   1.000
_cell.angle_alpha   90.00
_cell.angle_beta   90.00
_cell.angle_gamma   90.00
#
_symmetry.space_group_name_H-M   'P 1'
#
loop_
_entity.id
_entity.type
_entity.pdbx_description
1 polymer ?
#
loop_
_entity_poly.entity_id
_entity_poly.type
_entity_poly.pdbx_seq_one_letter_code
_entity_poly.pdbx_strand_id
1 'polypeptide(L)'
;LIADAEKSLAPKLQFLQSRGASSSEHTEILSKVPKILAIEKKKAISVYYDFVREIIEADKSSKFEALCHSSLPEGSPQENIIRNVSVLRELGVPQKLLLPLLISDHSLVCGEGKFQESLKKVVEMG
;
A
#
# COMPACT_ATOMS: atom_id res chain seq x y z
N LEU A 1 8.56 25.55 -8.90
CA LEU A 1 9.69 24.64 -8.60
C LEU A 1 9.55 23.42 -9.48
N ILE A 2 10.40 23.27 -10.50
CA ILE A 2 10.49 22.00 -11.24
C ILE A 2 11.37 21.10 -10.38
N ALA A 3 10.78 20.08 -9.76
CA ALA A 3 11.56 19.09 -9.05
C ALA A 3 12.45 18.35 -10.04
N ASP A 4 13.75 18.29 -9.75
CA ASP A 4 14.70 17.49 -10.53
C ASP A 4 14.33 16.02 -10.35
N ALA A 5 13.69 15.45 -11.38
CA ALA A 5 13.18 14.10 -11.37
C ALA A 5 14.32 13.09 -11.15
N GLU A 6 15.51 13.36 -11.69
CA GLU A 6 16.67 12.50 -11.53
C GLU A 6 17.14 12.49 -10.06
N LYS A 7 17.28 13.66 -9.44
CA LYS A 7 17.69 13.76 -8.03
C LYS A 7 16.64 13.22 -7.04
N SER A 8 15.36 13.29 -7.38
CA SER A 8 14.27 12.90 -6.47
C SER A 8 13.82 11.45 -6.63
N LEU A 9 13.80 10.92 -7.86
CA LEU A 9 13.33 9.56 -8.16
C LEU A 9 14.45 8.53 -8.15
N ALA A 10 15.63 8.85 -8.69
CA ALA A 10 16.72 7.87 -8.81
C ALA A 10 17.10 7.24 -7.46
N PRO A 11 17.22 8.00 -6.34
CA PRO A 11 17.52 7.40 -5.04
C PRO A 11 16.42 6.46 -4.52
N LYS A 12 15.15 6.69 -4.90
CA LYS A 12 14.02 5.83 -4.51
C LYS A 12 14.02 4.54 -5.33
N LEU A 13 14.28 4.64 -6.64
CA LEU A 13 14.38 3.49 -7.53
C LEU A 13 15.57 2.59 -7.16
N GLN A 14 16.75 3.17 -6.91
CA GLN A 14 17.93 2.43 -6.44
C GLN A 14 17.66 1.75 -5.09
N PHE A 15 16.98 2.43 -4.17
CA PHE A 15 16.58 1.83 -2.90
C PHE A 15 15.68 0.60 -3.11
N LEU A 16 14.65 0.72 -3.96
CA LEU A 16 13.77 -0.41 -4.27
C LEU A 16 14.55 -1.57 -4.92
N GLN A 17 15.41 -1.29 -5.92
CA GLN A 17 16.26 -2.30 -6.57
C GLN A 17 17.16 -3.04 -5.59
N SER A 18 17.67 -2.36 -4.55
CA SER A 18 18.51 -2.99 -3.53
C SER A 18 17.78 -4.03 -2.66
N ARG A 19 16.46 -4.16 -2.77
CA ARG A 19 15.65 -5.09 -1.98
C ARG A 19 15.61 -6.53 -2.51
N GLY A 20 16.32 -6.84 -3.59
CA GLY A 20 16.48 -8.21 -4.10
C GLY A 20 15.30 -8.73 -4.92
N ALA A 21 14.33 -7.87 -5.27
CA ALA A 21 13.27 -8.22 -6.21
C ALA A 21 13.76 -8.12 -7.66
N SER A 22 13.08 -8.83 -8.56
CA SER A 22 13.42 -8.80 -9.99
C SER A 22 13.07 -7.45 -10.62
N SER A 23 13.76 -7.08 -11.71
CA SER A 23 13.43 -5.88 -12.49
C SER A 23 11.97 -5.88 -13.00
N SER A 24 11.47 -7.06 -13.39
CA SER A 24 10.08 -7.23 -13.82
C SER A 24 9.10 -6.97 -12.67
N GLU A 25 9.38 -7.48 -11.48
CA GLU A 25 8.53 -7.28 -10.29
C GLU A 25 8.47 -5.81 -9.90
N HIS A 26 9.62 -5.12 -9.88
CA HIS A 26 9.66 -3.68 -9.66
C HIS A 26 8.82 -2.91 -10.69
N THR A 27 8.92 -3.27 -11.96
CA THR A 27 8.17 -2.63 -13.04
C THR A 27 6.66 -2.86 -12.89
N GLU A 28 6.25 -4.08 -12.54
CA GLU A 28 4.84 -4.39 -12.28
C GLU A 28 4.28 -3.59 -11.11
N ILE A 29 4.99 -3.57 -9.98
CA ILE A 29 4.56 -2.84 -8.78
C ILE A 29 4.48 -1.34 -9.03
N LEU A 30 5.51 -0.75 -9.64
CA LEU A 30 5.57 0.70 -9.86
C LEU A 30 4.60 1.17 -10.95
N SER A 31 4.31 0.33 -11.95
CA SER A 31 3.29 0.65 -12.96
C SER A 31 1.87 0.58 -12.40
N LYS A 32 1.60 -0.35 -11.48
CA LYS A 32 0.30 -0.43 -10.77
C LYS A 32 0.16 0.65 -9.71
N VAL A 33 1.20 0.91 -8.91
CA VAL A 33 1.13 1.80 -7.74
C VAL A 33 2.27 2.84 -7.74
N PRO A 34 2.21 3.85 -8.63
CA PRO A 34 3.24 4.88 -8.74
C PRO A 34 3.37 5.73 -7.47
N LYS A 35 2.34 5.76 -6.61
CA LYS A 35 2.33 6.49 -5.33
C LYS A 35 3.44 6.10 -4.36
N ILE A 36 4.03 4.91 -4.50
CA ILE A 36 5.22 4.50 -3.75
C ILE A 36 6.33 5.57 -3.87
N LEU A 37 6.49 6.15 -5.06
CA LEU A 37 7.52 7.15 -5.35
C LEU A 37 7.20 8.53 -4.76
N ALA A 38 5.96 8.78 -4.35
CA ALA A 38 5.57 10.02 -3.66
C ALA A 38 5.92 10.00 -2.16
N ILE A 39 6.16 8.82 -1.57
CA ILE A 39 6.51 8.68 -0.16
C ILE A 39 7.92 9.24 0.07
N GLU A 40 8.09 10.06 1.10
CA GLU A 40 9.37 10.73 1.39
C GLU A 40 10.32 9.85 2.21
N LYS A 41 9.79 9.14 3.21
CA LYS A 41 10.60 8.34 4.14
C LYS A 41 10.91 6.97 3.54
N LYS A 42 12.21 6.63 3.41
CA LYS A 42 12.66 5.31 2.90
C LYS A 42 12.05 4.12 3.65
N LYS A 43 11.95 4.20 4.99
CA LYS A 43 11.28 3.17 5.79
C LYS A 43 9.80 3.01 5.41
N ALA A 44 9.10 4.12 5.18
CA ALA A 44 7.70 4.08 4.76
C ALA A 44 7.54 3.57 3.33
N ILE A 45 8.44 3.94 2.40
CA ILE A 45 8.53 3.33 1.06
C ILE A 45 8.66 1.82 1.20
N SER A 46 9.55 1.35 2.06
CA SER A 46 9.83 -0.08 2.28
C SER A 46 8.57 -0.84 2.68
N VAL A 47 7.88 -0.39 3.73
CA VAL A 47 6.69 -1.07 4.27
C VAL A 47 5.55 -1.05 3.27
N TYR A 48 5.32 0.10 2.64
CA TYR A 48 4.25 0.24 1.66
C TYR A 48 4.50 -0.58 0.39
N TYR A 49 5.76 -0.64 -0.07
CA TYR A 49 6.16 -1.49 -1.18
C TYR A 49 5.93 -2.98 -0.88
N ASP A 50 6.30 -3.46 0.31
CA ASP A 50 6.10 -4.87 0.69
C ASP A 50 4.61 -5.22 0.75
N PHE A 51 3.78 -4.30 1.22
CA PHE A 51 2.32 -4.49 1.25
C PHE A 51 1.73 -4.61 -0.16
N VAL A 52 2.10 -3.70 -1.07
CA VAL A 52 1.63 -3.73 -2.46
C VAL A 52 2.07 -5.03 -3.14
N ARG A 53 3.33 -5.44 -2.94
CA ARG A 53 3.86 -6.69 -3.48
C ARG A 53 3.03 -7.89 -3.03
N GLU A 54 2.71 -7.97 -1.75
CA GLU A 54 1.95 -9.08 -1.19
C GLU A 54 0.49 -9.10 -1.67
N ILE A 55 -0.16 -7.94 -1.84
CA ILE A 55 -1.48 -7.88 -2.47
C ILE A 55 -1.44 -8.40 -3.92
N ILE A 56 -0.44 -8.01 -4.70
CA ILE A 56 -0.26 -8.50 -6.07
C ILE A 56 0.00 -10.02 -6.08
N GLU A 57 0.82 -10.52 -5.17
CA GLU A 57 1.14 -11.94 -5.09
C GLU A 57 -0.05 -12.78 -4.62
N ALA A 58 -0.81 -12.28 -3.65
CA ALA A 58 -2.03 -12.92 -3.17
C ALA A 58 -3.12 -12.98 -4.26
N ASP A 59 -3.22 -11.96 -5.11
CA ASP A 59 -4.13 -11.95 -6.26
C ASP A 59 -3.77 -13.03 -7.30
N LYS A 60 -2.46 -13.28 -7.51
CA LYS A 60 -1.97 -14.33 -8.42
C LYS A 60 -2.10 -15.74 -7.85
N SER A 61 -1.70 -15.92 -6.60
CA SER A 61 -1.53 -17.24 -5.97
C SER A 61 -2.76 -17.72 -5.20
N SER A 62 -3.75 -16.85 -4.96
CA SER A 62 -4.87 -17.08 -4.03
C SER A 62 -4.43 -17.49 -2.61
N LYS A 63 -3.16 -17.26 -2.25
CA LYS A 63 -2.61 -17.53 -0.94
C LYS A 63 -2.59 -16.24 -0.11
N PHE A 64 -2.84 -16.41 1.18
CA PHE A 64 -2.86 -15.34 2.16
C PHE A 64 -1.61 -15.41 3.03
N GLU A 65 -0.79 -14.37 3.01
CA GLU A 65 0.24 -14.14 4.02
C GLU A 65 -0.16 -12.91 4.85
N ALA A 66 -0.38 -13.12 6.14
CA ALA A 66 -0.61 -12.02 7.07
C ALA A 66 0.70 -11.23 7.23
N LEU A 67 0.69 -9.96 6.80
CA LEU A 67 1.82 -9.08 6.99
C LEU A 67 1.73 -8.35 8.35
N CYS A 68 2.79 -8.47 9.15
CA CYS A 68 2.96 -7.67 10.36
C CYS A 68 3.38 -6.23 10.01
N HIS A 69 2.42 -5.30 10.02
CA HIS A 69 2.63 -3.90 9.61
C HIS A 69 2.93 -2.91 10.74
N SER A 70 3.50 -3.37 11.86
CA SER A 70 3.71 -2.57 13.07
C SER A 70 4.80 -1.48 12.99
N SER A 71 5.26 -1.10 11.79
CA SER A 71 6.51 -0.33 11.63
C SER A 71 6.38 1.06 10.99
N LEU A 72 5.17 1.49 10.61
CA LEU A 72 4.92 2.84 10.09
C LEU A 72 4.75 3.88 11.21
N PRO A 73 5.04 5.17 10.96
CA PRO A 73 4.75 6.23 11.91
C PRO A 73 3.24 6.41 12.08
N GLU A 74 2.80 6.40 13.35
CA GLU A 74 1.41 6.55 13.76
C GLU A 74 0.77 7.82 13.15
N GLY A 75 -0.39 7.66 12.51
CA GLY A 75 -1.16 8.73 11.89
C GLY A 75 -0.70 9.12 10.48
N SER A 76 0.26 8.42 9.88
CA SER A 76 0.65 8.71 8.48
C SER A 76 -0.43 8.27 7.49
N PRO A 77 -0.62 8.98 6.36
CA PRO A 77 -1.60 8.58 5.35
C PRO A 77 -1.40 7.15 4.84
N GLN A 78 -0.14 6.75 4.67
CA GLN A 78 0.23 5.41 4.21
C GLN A 78 -0.17 4.34 5.23
N GLU A 79 0.04 4.60 6.52
CA GLU A 79 -0.35 3.66 7.58
C GLU A 79 -1.87 3.50 7.65
N ASN A 80 -2.63 4.59 7.59
CA ASN A 80 -4.09 4.52 7.58
C ASN A 80 -4.59 3.69 6.39
N ILE A 81 -4.01 3.89 5.20
CA ILE A 81 -4.35 3.09 4.01
C ILE A 81 -4.02 1.61 4.24
N ILE A 82 -2.79 1.28 4.69
CA ILE A 82 -2.40 -0.11 4.92
C ILE A 82 -3.34 -0.78 5.93
N ARG A 83 -3.55 -0.15 7.10
CA ARG A 83 -4.45 -0.69 8.14
C ARG A 83 -5.86 -0.90 7.60
N ASN A 84 -6.43 0.11 6.95
CA ASN A 84 -7.81 0.06 6.48
C ASN A 84 -8.00 -0.98 5.37
N VAL A 85 -7.02 -1.12 4.47
CA VAL A 85 -7.01 -2.17 3.44
C VAL A 85 -6.84 -3.56 4.05
N SER A 86 -6.01 -3.72 5.08
CA SER A 86 -5.89 -5.00 5.81
C SER A 86 -7.21 -5.43 6.44
N VAL A 87 -7.97 -4.50 7.04
CA VAL A 87 -9.30 -4.82 7.59
C VAL A 87 -10.26 -5.27 6.49
N LEU A 88 -10.30 -4.58 5.33
CA LEU A 88 -11.14 -5.00 4.19
C LEU A 88 -10.77 -6.39 3.69
N ARG A 89 -9.46 -6.68 3.66
CA ARG A 89 -8.93 -7.97 3.26
C ARG A 89 -9.36 -9.09 4.21
N GLU A 90 -9.31 -8.86 5.52
CA GLU A 90 -9.78 -9.80 6.56
C GLU A 90 -11.29 -10.04 6.46
N LEU A 91 -12.06 -9.05 6.00
CA LEU A 91 -13.49 -9.19 5.70
C LEU A 91 -13.77 -9.96 4.39
N GLY A 92 -12.75 -10.44 3.69
CA GLY A 92 -12.89 -11.27 2.49
C GLY A 92 -13.03 -10.48 1.19
N VAL A 93 -12.72 -9.19 1.18
CA VAL A 93 -12.71 -8.40 -0.06
C VAL A 93 -11.63 -8.97 -1.02
N PRO A 94 -11.98 -9.29 -2.29
CA PRO A 94 -11.02 -9.82 -3.25
C PRO A 94 -9.80 -8.92 -3.47
N GLN A 95 -8.60 -9.52 -3.59
CA GLN A 95 -7.32 -8.81 -3.73
C GLN A 95 -7.31 -7.81 -4.90
N LYS A 96 -7.86 -8.21 -6.06
CA LYS A 96 -8.09 -7.33 -7.21
C LYS A 96 -8.83 -6.02 -6.91
N LEU A 97 -9.68 -5.99 -5.87
CA LEU A 97 -10.41 -4.79 -5.45
C LEU A 97 -9.64 -3.95 -4.44
N LEU A 98 -8.60 -4.50 -3.80
CA LEU A 98 -7.77 -3.79 -2.82
C LEU A 98 -6.68 -2.95 -3.49
N LEU A 99 -6.14 -3.38 -4.64
CA LEU A 99 -5.13 -2.61 -5.39
C LEU A 99 -5.59 -1.17 -5.75
N PRO A 100 -6.79 -0.96 -6.31
CA PRO A 100 -7.31 0.38 -6.60
C PRO A 100 -7.37 1.28 -5.35
N LEU A 101 -7.60 0.70 -4.17
CA LEU A 101 -7.69 1.43 -2.91
C LEU A 101 -6.34 2.05 -2.49
N LEU A 102 -5.24 1.35 -2.78
CA LEU A 102 -3.86 1.83 -2.56
C LEU A 102 -3.52 3.03 -3.45
N ILE A 103 -4.10 3.06 -4.65
CA ILE A 103 -3.85 4.10 -5.66
C ILE A 103 -4.81 5.28 -5.47
N SER A 104 -5.96 5.07 -4.84
CA SER A 104 -7.01 6.10 -4.73
C SER A 104 -6.55 7.33 -3.94
N ASP A 105 -6.94 8.51 -4.39
CA ASP A 105 -6.81 9.77 -3.63
C ASP A 105 -7.96 9.98 -2.62
N HIS A 106 -8.89 9.02 -2.56
CA HIS A 106 -10.07 9.08 -1.72
C HIS A 106 -9.83 8.59 -0.28
N SER A 107 -10.81 8.88 0.58
CA SER A 107 -10.78 8.97 2.05
C SER A 107 -10.45 7.71 2.86
N LEU A 108 -9.76 6.70 2.30
CA LEU A 108 -9.22 5.59 3.09
C LEU A 108 -8.14 6.04 4.08
N VAL A 109 -7.75 7.31 4.02
CA VAL A 109 -6.88 7.99 4.97
C VAL A 109 -7.60 8.32 6.29
N CYS A 110 -8.90 8.03 6.43
CA CYS A 110 -9.61 8.20 7.70
C CYS A 110 -8.96 7.38 8.83
N GLY A 111 -8.83 7.99 10.01
CA GLY A 111 -8.31 7.33 11.21
C GLY A 111 -9.16 6.13 11.63
N GLU A 112 -8.57 5.30 12.48
CA GLU A 112 -9.05 3.94 12.82
C GLU A 112 -10.52 3.90 13.19
N GLY A 113 -10.91 4.69 14.19
CA GLY A 113 -12.25 4.66 14.74
C GLY A 113 -13.31 5.01 13.71
N LYS A 114 -13.06 6.04 12.88
CA LYS A 114 -14.02 6.47 11.85
C LYS A 114 -14.19 5.41 10.76
N PHE A 115 -13.09 4.77 10.36
CA PHE A 115 -13.13 3.73 9.34
C PHE A 115 -13.86 2.49 9.86
N GLN A 116 -13.50 1.99 11.05
CA GLN A 116 -14.15 0.84 11.66
C GLN A 116 -15.63 1.09 11.96
N GLU A 117 -15.99 2.27 12.46
CA GLU A 117 -17.40 2.62 12.71
C GLU A 117 -18.21 2.63 11.40
N SER A 118 -17.65 3.19 10.33
CA SER A 118 -18.30 3.22 9.02
C SER A 118 -18.43 1.82 8.43
N LEU A 119 -17.39 1.00 8.53
CA LEU A 119 -17.42 -0.39 8.10
C LEU A 119 -18.48 -1.19 8.85
N LYS A 120 -18.55 -1.04 10.17
CA LYS A 120 -19.54 -1.72 11.00
C LYS A 120 -20.96 -1.42 10.51
N LYS A 121 -21.27 -0.14 10.24
CA LYS A 121 -22.57 0.26 9.70
C LYS A 121 -22.86 -0.39 8.35
N VAL A 122 -21.86 -0.46 7.46
CA VAL A 122 -22.02 -1.08 6.13
C VAL A 122 -22.27 -2.59 6.26
N VAL A 123 -21.52 -3.29 7.10
CA VAL A 123 -21.71 -4.73 7.35
C VAL A 123 -23.07 -5.02 7.99
N GLU A 124 -23.55 -4.14 8.87
CA GLU A 124 -24.91 -4.25 9.45
C GLU A 124 -26.03 -4.04 8.41
N MET A 125 -25.73 -3.42 7.26
CA MET A 125 -26.71 -3.21 6.18
C MET A 125 -26.86 -4.41 5.23
N GLY A 126 -25.91 -5.36 5.20
CA GLY A 126 -25.95 -6.58 4.38
C GLY A 126 -24.82 -6.66 3.36
#